data_AF-A0A7Y5J9W4-F1
#
_entry.id   AF-A0A7Y5J9W4-F1
#
_cell.length_a   1.000
_cell.length_b   1.000
_cell.length_c   1.000
_cell.angle_alpha   90.00
_cell.angle_beta   90.00
_cell.angle_gamma   90.00
#
_symmetry.space_group_name_H-M   'P 1'
#
loop_
_entity.id
_entity.type
_entity.pdbx_description
1 polymer ?
#
loop_
_entity_poly.entity_id
_entity_poly.type
_entity_poly.pdbx_seq_one_letter_code
_entity_poly.pdbx_strand_id
1 'polypeptide(L)'
;MQPALRSLLFSLLITATALTSWAQTAYYTNTINALQSEYGITGGTWAWPANEMTAFSAAGGWGASLTYQNISGQPFTRIAQAQVAAAQEFPWNSGWKSNNLTALEAGDRLLVVIWVRAENPEGGLVNIFLEDNVTYFKEMFFTLPVGNTWTQLLIPVELEDSYLVADLSLGFHLGHQAQTILFGGVGVLNFNQLYPLDQIPSQIGNENYGGYEPDAPWRI
;
A
#
# COMPACT_ATOMS: atom_id res chain seq x y z
N MET A 1 56.54 -13.44 29.31
CA MET A 1 56.24 -12.99 27.94
C MET A 1 55.72 -14.18 27.15
N GLN A 2 54.43 -14.25 26.88
CA GLN A 2 53.82 -15.23 25.98
C GLN A 2 52.57 -14.57 25.36
N PRO A 3 52.55 -14.25 24.06
CA PRO A 3 51.37 -13.71 23.41
C PRO A 3 50.58 -14.81 22.69
N ALA A 4 49.34 -14.45 22.38
CA ALA A 4 48.48 -14.98 21.32
C ALA A 4 47.80 -16.35 21.54
N LEU A 5 46.51 -16.29 21.87
CA LEU A 5 45.47 -16.78 20.96
C LEU A 5 44.14 -16.11 21.27
N ARG A 6 43.79 -15.06 20.52
CA ARG A 6 42.41 -14.58 20.38
C ARG A 6 42.16 -14.36 18.90
N SER A 7 41.45 -15.29 18.27
CA SER A 7 40.91 -15.07 16.94
C SER A 7 39.75 -16.01 16.64
N LEU A 8 38.78 -15.41 15.96
CA LEU A 8 37.60 -15.94 15.28
C LEU A 8 36.41 -16.40 16.12
N LEU A 9 35.50 -15.44 16.35
CA LEU A 9 34.05 -15.65 16.28
C LEU A 9 33.42 -14.31 15.88
N PHE A 10 33.51 -13.96 14.59
CA PHE A 10 32.85 -12.77 14.03
C PHE A 10 32.45 -13.02 12.57
N SER A 11 31.64 -14.04 12.31
CA SER A 11 31.13 -14.30 10.94
C SER A 11 29.81 -15.06 10.91
N LEU A 12 28.84 -14.73 11.77
CA LEU A 12 27.49 -15.35 11.69
C LEU A 12 26.31 -14.38 11.93
N LEU A 13 26.53 -13.06 11.83
CA LEU A 13 25.48 -12.05 12.03
C LEU A 13 25.19 -11.19 10.79
N ILE A 14 25.77 -11.52 9.63
CA ILE A 14 25.60 -10.76 8.36
C ILE A 14 24.53 -11.41 7.45
N THR A 15 24.13 -12.65 7.72
CA THR A 15 23.21 -13.39 6.83
C THR A 15 21.74 -13.04 7.05
N ALA A 16 21.28 -12.84 8.29
CA ALA A 16 19.86 -12.58 8.56
C ALA A 16 19.38 -11.17 8.16
N THR A 17 20.25 -10.16 8.26
CA THR A 17 19.91 -8.76 7.92
C THR A 17 19.95 -8.50 6.42
N ALA A 18 20.87 -9.14 5.69
CA ALA A 18 20.88 -9.07 4.23
C ALA A 18 19.63 -9.78 3.67
N LEU A 19 19.34 -11.01 4.07
CA LEU A 19 18.18 -11.77 3.56
C LEU A 19 16.85 -11.01 3.73
N THR A 20 16.69 -10.26 4.82
CA THR A 20 15.49 -9.45 5.04
C THR A 20 15.41 -8.23 4.12
N SER A 21 16.52 -7.56 3.81
CA SER A 21 16.49 -6.43 2.86
C SER A 21 16.24 -6.89 1.41
N TRP A 22 16.80 -8.04 1.00
CA TRP A 22 16.52 -8.65 -0.31
C TRP A 22 15.04 -9.02 -0.45
N ALA A 23 14.43 -9.63 0.58
CA ALA A 23 13.02 -10.00 0.51
C ALA A 23 12.08 -8.77 0.45
N GLN A 24 12.41 -7.70 1.18
CA GLN A 24 11.63 -6.46 1.20
C GLN A 24 11.59 -5.74 -0.16
N THR A 25 12.62 -5.89 -1.00
CA THR A 25 12.67 -5.32 -2.36
C THR A 25 12.22 -6.33 -3.42
N ALA A 26 12.28 -7.63 -3.13
CA ALA A 26 11.82 -8.69 -4.01
C ALA A 26 10.32 -8.57 -4.31
N TYR A 27 9.49 -8.22 -3.33
CA TYR A 27 8.05 -8.01 -3.55
C TYR A 27 7.76 -6.98 -4.66
N TYR A 28 8.39 -5.81 -4.59
CA TYR A 28 8.19 -4.74 -5.59
C TYR A 28 8.72 -5.14 -6.97
N THR A 29 9.87 -5.81 -7.01
CA THR A 29 10.42 -6.38 -8.25
C THR A 29 9.47 -7.39 -8.88
N ASN A 30 8.95 -8.32 -8.08
CA ASN A 30 8.01 -9.34 -8.53
C ASN A 30 6.67 -8.73 -8.99
N THR A 31 6.23 -7.65 -8.35
CA THR A 31 5.02 -6.91 -8.76
C THR A 31 5.20 -6.35 -10.18
N ILE A 32 6.34 -5.71 -10.48
CA ILE A 32 6.64 -5.22 -11.84
C ILE A 32 6.69 -6.39 -12.84
N ASN A 33 7.33 -7.50 -12.48
CA ASN A 33 7.41 -8.68 -13.34
C ASN A 33 6.02 -9.26 -13.64
N ALA A 34 5.12 -9.30 -12.65
CA ALA A 34 3.74 -9.75 -12.81
C ALA A 34 2.96 -8.82 -13.75
N LEU A 35 3.13 -7.50 -13.60
CA LEU A 35 2.52 -6.51 -14.50
C LEU A 35 2.94 -6.74 -15.96
N GLN A 36 4.21 -7.04 -16.18
CA GLN A 36 4.72 -7.38 -17.52
C GLN A 36 4.14 -8.69 -18.04
N SER A 37 4.16 -9.76 -17.24
CA SER A 37 3.75 -11.09 -17.71
C SER A 37 2.25 -11.23 -17.90
N GLU A 38 1.45 -10.58 -17.06
CA GLU A 38 -0.01 -10.74 -17.03
C GLU A 38 -0.74 -9.68 -17.84
N TYR A 39 -0.21 -8.45 -17.89
CA TYR A 39 -0.88 -7.31 -18.54
C TYR A 39 -0.07 -6.70 -19.68
N GLY A 40 1.16 -7.19 -19.94
CA GLY A 40 2.03 -6.63 -20.97
C GLY A 40 2.55 -5.22 -20.62
N ILE A 41 2.41 -4.79 -19.36
CA ILE A 41 2.81 -3.45 -18.91
C ILE A 41 4.24 -3.48 -18.40
N THR A 42 5.06 -2.60 -18.93
CA THR A 42 6.46 -2.42 -18.53
C THR A 42 6.76 -0.96 -18.23
N GLY A 43 7.89 -0.72 -17.57
CA GLY A 43 8.31 0.61 -17.14
C GLY A 43 7.66 1.02 -15.83
N GLY A 44 7.53 2.32 -15.64
CA GLY A 44 7.07 2.94 -14.40
C GLY A 44 8.15 3.01 -13.32
N THR A 45 7.96 3.94 -12.39
CA THR A 45 8.86 4.17 -11.25
C THR A 45 8.06 4.28 -9.97
N TRP A 46 8.56 3.69 -8.88
CA TRP A 46 7.88 3.79 -7.59
C TRP A 46 7.94 5.24 -7.09
N ALA A 47 6.78 5.87 -6.96
CA ALA A 47 6.63 7.22 -6.41
C ALA A 47 6.66 7.22 -4.87
N TRP A 48 6.41 6.05 -4.25
CA TRP A 48 6.52 5.80 -2.82
C TRP A 48 7.74 4.91 -2.52
N PRO A 49 8.13 4.70 -1.24
CA PRO A 49 9.26 3.84 -0.93
C PRO A 49 9.09 2.41 -1.50
N ALA A 50 10.00 2.01 -2.41
CA ALA A 50 10.05 0.66 -2.99
C ALA A 50 10.72 -0.38 -2.08
N ASN A 51 10.43 -0.31 -0.78
CA ASN A 51 10.94 -1.20 0.25
C ASN A 51 9.94 -1.22 1.40
N GLU A 52 9.48 -2.41 1.82
CA GLU A 52 8.41 -2.54 2.81
C GLU A 52 8.76 -1.94 4.18
N MET A 53 10.03 -2.04 4.60
CA MET A 53 10.48 -1.42 5.85
C MET A 53 10.37 0.10 5.76
N THR A 54 10.92 0.68 4.69
CA THR A 54 10.90 2.12 4.47
C THR A 54 9.48 2.66 4.29
N ALA A 55 8.62 1.92 3.58
CA ALA A 55 7.22 2.27 3.35
C ALA A 55 6.46 2.47 4.67
N PHE A 56 6.65 1.56 5.63
CA PHE A 56 6.03 1.67 6.95
C PHE A 56 6.74 2.65 7.89
N SER A 57 8.07 2.79 7.81
CA SER A 57 8.79 3.76 8.67
C SER A 57 8.55 5.22 8.29
N ALA A 58 8.25 5.48 7.02
CA ALA A 58 7.94 6.83 6.51
C ALA A 58 6.48 7.24 6.74
N ALA A 59 5.62 6.30 7.13
CA ALA A 59 4.19 6.53 7.27
C ALA A 59 3.81 7.11 8.64
N GLY A 60 2.76 7.92 8.65
CA GLY A 60 2.13 8.47 9.85
C GLY A 60 0.85 7.72 10.21
N GLY A 61 0.59 7.60 11.51
CA GLY A 61 -0.60 6.94 12.05
C GLY A 61 -1.26 7.76 13.14
N TRP A 62 -2.59 7.70 13.23
CA TRP A 62 -3.36 8.43 14.24
C TRP A 62 -4.64 7.69 14.60
N GLY A 63 -5.17 7.92 15.81
CA GLY A 63 -6.46 7.42 16.30
C GLY A 63 -6.59 5.90 16.50
N ALA A 64 -5.82 5.11 15.76
CA ALA A 64 -5.69 3.65 15.88
C ALA A 64 -4.38 3.28 16.59
N SER A 65 -4.39 2.11 17.24
CA SER A 65 -3.15 1.46 17.67
C SER A 65 -2.50 0.79 16.46
N LEU A 66 -1.31 1.23 16.09
CA LEU A 66 -0.57 0.71 14.93
C LEU A 66 0.66 -0.08 15.38
N THR A 67 0.75 -1.32 14.92
CA THR A 67 1.93 -2.17 15.11
C THR A 67 2.44 -2.66 13.76
N TYR A 68 3.76 -2.84 13.65
CA TYR A 68 4.42 -3.31 12.44
C TYR A 68 5.13 -4.62 12.73
N GLN A 69 4.88 -5.65 11.92
CA GLN A 69 5.42 -6.99 12.16
C GLN A 69 5.80 -7.69 10.85
N ASN A 70 6.69 -8.68 10.97
CA ASN A 70 7.03 -9.56 9.86
C ASN A 70 5.93 -10.61 9.67
N ILE A 71 5.71 -11.03 8.43
CA ILE A 71 4.78 -12.11 8.07
C ILE A 71 5.46 -13.09 7.11
N SER A 72 4.94 -14.31 7.06
CA SER A 72 5.38 -15.35 6.13
C SER A 72 4.20 -15.91 5.33
N GLY A 73 4.50 -16.58 4.22
CA GLY A 73 3.47 -17.19 3.35
C GLY A 73 2.69 -16.20 2.50
N GLN A 74 3.11 -14.94 2.45
CA GLN A 74 2.58 -13.91 1.57
C GLN A 74 3.65 -13.46 0.56
N PRO A 75 3.28 -12.83 -0.57
CA PRO A 75 4.24 -12.25 -1.52
C PRO A 75 5.09 -11.11 -0.91
N PHE A 76 4.59 -10.50 0.17
CA PHE A 76 5.20 -9.44 0.95
C PHE A 76 5.63 -9.97 2.34
N THR A 77 6.55 -9.30 3.01
CA THR A 77 7.19 -9.78 4.26
C THR A 77 6.90 -8.93 5.48
N ARG A 78 6.25 -7.77 5.33
CA ARG A 78 5.87 -6.90 6.44
C ARG A 78 4.41 -6.47 6.33
N ILE A 79 3.81 -6.27 7.49
CA ILE A 79 2.46 -5.71 7.61
C ILE A 79 2.42 -4.61 8.66
N ALA A 80 1.45 -3.72 8.46
CA ALA A 80 0.88 -2.91 9.53
C ALA A 80 -0.41 -3.60 10.02
N GLN A 81 -0.60 -3.59 11.33
CA GLN A 81 -1.86 -3.95 11.98
C GLN A 81 -2.40 -2.69 12.64
N ALA A 82 -3.58 -2.26 12.21
CA ALA A 82 -4.27 -1.10 12.74
C ALA A 82 -5.50 -1.56 13.53
N GLN A 83 -5.48 -1.32 14.84
CA GLN A 83 -6.59 -1.65 15.73
C GLN A 83 -7.34 -0.39 16.15
N VAL A 84 -8.64 -0.38 15.87
CA VAL A 84 -9.61 0.65 16.28
C VAL A 84 -10.51 0.02 17.33
N ALA A 85 -10.52 0.59 18.54
CA ALA A 85 -11.19 0.00 19.70
C ALA A 85 -12.73 0.10 19.65
N ALA A 86 -13.25 1.15 18.99
CA ALA A 86 -14.67 1.42 18.86
C ALA A 86 -14.93 2.32 17.63
N ALA A 87 -16.16 2.28 17.11
CA ALA A 87 -16.61 3.26 16.12
C ALA A 87 -16.37 4.68 16.63
N GLN A 88 -15.91 5.56 15.74
CA GLN A 88 -15.66 6.96 16.05
C GLN A 88 -16.68 7.84 15.36
N GLU A 89 -16.78 9.11 15.77
CA GLU A 89 -17.72 10.08 15.18
C GLU A 89 -17.53 10.22 13.66
N PHE A 90 -16.27 10.20 13.21
CA PHE A 90 -15.92 10.26 11.80
C PHE A 90 -14.90 9.19 11.42
N PRO A 91 -14.97 8.62 10.21
CA PRO A 91 -14.02 7.61 9.75
C PRO A 91 -12.56 8.07 9.78
N TRP A 92 -12.31 9.36 9.51
CA TRP A 92 -10.96 9.94 9.48
C TRP A 92 -10.38 10.25 10.86
N ASN A 93 -11.10 10.01 11.96
CA ASN A 93 -10.55 10.17 13.30
C ASN A 93 -9.48 9.12 13.64
N SER A 94 -9.42 8.03 12.87
CA SER A 94 -8.33 7.05 12.89
C SER A 94 -7.85 6.77 11.48
N GLY A 95 -6.54 6.62 11.31
CA GLY A 95 -5.98 6.34 10.01
C GLY A 95 -4.49 6.09 9.99
N TRP A 96 -4.03 5.89 8.77
CA TRP A 96 -2.64 5.70 8.39
C TRP A 96 -2.44 6.37 7.04
N LYS A 97 -1.30 7.03 6.83
CA LYS A 97 -0.94 7.56 5.51
C LYS A 97 0.56 7.61 5.29
N SER A 98 0.95 7.58 4.03
CA SER A 98 2.33 7.75 3.57
C SER A 98 2.34 8.66 2.36
N ASN A 99 3.42 9.43 2.17
CA ASN A 99 3.47 10.47 1.14
C ASN A 99 4.38 10.09 -0.03
N ASN A 100 4.15 10.72 -1.17
CA ASN A 100 5.02 10.61 -2.35
C ASN A 100 6.45 11.08 -2.04
N LEU A 101 7.44 10.39 -2.60
CA LEU A 101 8.87 10.70 -2.52
C LEU A 101 9.41 11.39 -3.76
N THR A 102 8.65 11.40 -4.85
CA THR A 102 8.98 12.08 -6.10
C THR A 102 7.90 13.10 -6.43
N ALA A 103 8.27 14.17 -7.12
CA ALA A 103 7.27 15.04 -7.74
C ALA A 103 6.44 14.23 -8.75
N LEU A 104 5.17 14.61 -8.89
CA LEU A 104 4.20 14.00 -9.78
C LEU A 104 3.55 15.11 -10.61
N GLU A 105 3.18 14.81 -11.84
CA GLU A 105 2.58 15.80 -12.74
C GLU A 105 1.12 15.46 -13.02
N ALA A 106 0.31 16.50 -13.28
CA ALA A 106 -1.04 16.32 -13.78
C ALA A 106 -1.05 15.44 -15.04
N GLY A 107 -1.98 14.49 -15.07
CA GLY A 107 -2.06 13.47 -16.11
C GLY A 107 -1.10 12.29 -15.92
N ASP A 108 -0.28 12.23 -14.88
CA ASP A 108 0.43 10.99 -14.55
C ASP A 108 -0.56 9.86 -14.25
N ARG A 109 -0.21 8.64 -14.69
CA ARG A 109 -1.00 7.43 -14.51
C ARG A 109 -0.34 6.58 -13.45
N LEU A 110 -1.00 6.49 -12.30
CA LEU A 110 -0.53 5.75 -11.15
C LEU A 110 -1.21 4.38 -11.06
N LEU A 111 -0.51 3.44 -10.45
CA LEU A 111 -1.07 2.20 -9.95
C LEU A 111 -0.77 2.09 -8.46
N VAL A 112 -1.80 2.17 -7.64
CA VAL A 112 -1.73 1.88 -6.21
C VAL A 112 -1.83 0.37 -6.01
N VAL A 113 -0.90 -0.20 -5.23
CA VAL A 113 -0.85 -1.62 -4.88
C VAL A 113 -0.92 -1.76 -3.38
N ILE A 114 -1.90 -2.52 -2.88
CA ILE A 114 -2.11 -2.76 -1.45
C ILE A 114 -2.58 -4.19 -1.27
N TRP A 115 -2.08 -4.90 -0.26
CA TRP A 115 -2.74 -6.09 0.27
C TRP A 115 -3.48 -5.72 1.54
N VAL A 116 -4.71 -6.18 1.70
CA VAL A 116 -5.54 -5.88 2.88
C VAL A 116 -6.33 -7.11 3.33
N ARG A 117 -6.56 -7.21 4.65
CA ARG A 117 -7.54 -8.12 5.26
C ARG A 117 -8.00 -7.59 6.62
N ALA A 118 -9.12 -8.10 7.11
CA ALA A 118 -9.61 -7.89 8.46
C ALA A 118 -9.32 -9.11 9.35
N GLU A 119 -9.09 -8.90 10.64
CA GLU A 119 -9.06 -10.00 11.63
C GLU A 119 -10.43 -10.27 12.25
N ASN A 120 -11.32 -9.28 12.25
CA ASN A 120 -12.70 -9.39 12.70
C ASN A 120 -13.47 -10.47 11.89
N PRO A 121 -14.12 -11.45 12.53
CA PRO A 121 -14.87 -12.50 11.82
C PRO A 121 -15.95 -11.99 10.86
N GLU A 122 -16.53 -10.84 11.15
CA GLU A 122 -17.54 -10.14 10.35
C GLU A 122 -16.94 -9.27 9.22
N GLY A 123 -15.61 -9.19 9.14
CA GLY A 123 -14.89 -8.30 8.24
C GLY A 123 -14.67 -6.90 8.81
N GLY A 124 -14.21 -6.01 7.96
CA GLY A 124 -13.87 -4.63 8.25
C GLY A 124 -14.43 -3.66 7.23
N LEU A 125 -14.31 -2.37 7.51
CA LEU A 125 -14.70 -1.29 6.60
C LEU A 125 -13.62 -0.21 6.62
N VAL A 126 -13.10 0.14 5.45
CA VAL A 126 -11.98 1.06 5.29
C VAL A 126 -12.29 2.06 4.20
N ASN A 127 -11.98 3.34 4.39
CA ASN A 127 -11.86 4.24 3.22
C ASN A 127 -10.41 4.22 2.75
N ILE A 128 -10.19 4.08 1.45
CA ILE A 128 -8.87 4.21 0.82
C ILE A 128 -8.86 5.53 0.06
N PHE A 129 -7.78 6.28 0.19
CA PHE A 129 -7.69 7.59 -0.46
C PHE A 129 -6.30 7.88 -1.02
N LEU A 130 -6.28 8.70 -2.07
CA LEU A 130 -5.13 9.47 -2.54
C LEU A 130 -5.53 10.95 -2.41
N GLU A 131 -4.83 11.69 -1.55
CA GLU A 131 -5.26 13.03 -1.10
C GLU A 131 -4.11 14.03 -1.13
N ASP A 132 -4.42 15.25 -1.60
CA ASP A 132 -3.57 16.42 -1.42
C ASP A 132 -3.46 16.81 0.06
N ASN A 133 -2.25 16.81 0.60
CA ASN A 133 -1.96 17.22 1.97
C ASN A 133 -2.16 18.71 2.25
N VAL A 134 -2.30 19.54 1.21
CA VAL A 134 -2.47 20.99 1.30
C VAL A 134 -3.95 21.37 1.21
N THR A 135 -4.65 20.92 0.17
CA THR A 135 -6.06 21.29 -0.07
C THR A 135 -7.08 20.26 0.38
N TYR A 136 -6.66 19.04 0.70
CA TYR A 136 -7.51 17.87 0.95
C TYR A 136 -8.33 17.41 -0.27
N PHE A 137 -7.97 17.87 -1.47
CA PHE A 137 -8.51 17.35 -2.72
C PHE A 137 -8.24 15.84 -2.84
N LYS A 138 -9.21 15.09 -3.40
CA LYS A 138 -9.17 13.63 -3.51
C LYS A 138 -8.99 13.21 -4.96
N GLU A 139 -7.78 12.81 -5.31
CA GLU A 139 -7.50 12.09 -6.57
C GLU A 139 -8.18 10.71 -6.60
N MET A 140 -8.36 10.13 -5.42
CA MET A 140 -9.04 8.85 -5.24
C MET A 140 -9.69 8.80 -3.87
N PHE A 141 -10.94 8.34 -3.80
CA PHE A 141 -11.61 8.04 -2.53
C PHE A 141 -12.72 7.02 -2.73
N PHE A 142 -12.68 5.93 -1.98
CA PHE A 142 -13.81 4.99 -1.90
C PHE A 142 -13.81 4.21 -0.59
N THR A 143 -14.96 3.66 -0.25
CA THR A 143 -15.16 2.80 0.92
C THR A 143 -15.15 1.34 0.47
N LEU A 144 -14.35 0.52 1.15
CA LEU A 144 -14.15 -0.88 0.83
C LEU A 144 -14.50 -1.77 2.03
N PRO A 145 -15.47 -2.69 1.89
CA PRO A 145 -15.62 -3.82 2.80
C PRO A 145 -14.42 -4.76 2.68
N VAL A 146 -13.83 -5.14 3.80
CA VAL A 146 -12.62 -5.97 3.86
C VAL A 146 -12.94 -7.30 4.53
N GLY A 147 -12.72 -8.41 3.83
CA GLY A 147 -12.91 -9.76 4.38
C GLY A 147 -11.70 -10.27 5.18
N ASN A 148 -11.81 -11.51 5.66
CA ASN A 148 -10.77 -12.18 6.47
C ASN A 148 -9.62 -12.81 5.66
N THR A 149 -9.71 -12.77 4.33
CA THR A 149 -8.70 -13.26 3.41
C THR A 149 -7.85 -12.11 2.91
N TRP A 150 -6.56 -12.36 2.72
CA TRP A 150 -5.68 -11.41 2.05
C TRP A 150 -6.16 -11.21 0.61
N THR A 151 -6.50 -9.96 0.28
CA THR A 151 -6.89 -9.53 -1.06
C THR A 151 -5.91 -8.48 -1.55
N GLN A 152 -5.40 -8.66 -2.77
CA GLN A 152 -4.62 -7.65 -3.45
C GLN A 152 -5.56 -6.64 -4.10
N LEU A 153 -5.24 -5.36 -3.93
CA LEU A 153 -5.87 -4.26 -4.60
C LEU A 153 -4.89 -3.67 -5.62
N LEU A 154 -5.36 -3.49 -6.84
CA LEU A 154 -4.69 -2.79 -7.93
C LEU A 154 -5.61 -1.64 -8.35
N ILE A 155 -5.26 -0.41 -8.00
CA ILE A 155 -6.13 0.75 -8.23
C ILE A 155 -5.43 1.73 -9.18
N PRO A 156 -5.87 1.81 -10.45
CA PRO A 156 -5.34 2.80 -11.38
C PRO A 156 -5.91 4.17 -11.05
N VAL A 157 -5.06 5.20 -11.10
CA VAL A 157 -5.45 6.61 -10.88
C VAL A 157 -4.81 7.47 -11.96
N GLU A 158 -5.57 8.40 -12.52
CA GLU A 158 -5.04 9.50 -13.32
C GLU A 158 -5.04 10.74 -12.45
N LEU A 159 -3.90 11.41 -12.31
CA LEU A 159 -3.83 12.63 -11.51
C LEU A 159 -4.49 13.81 -12.23
N GLU A 160 -5.35 14.53 -11.52
CA GLU A 160 -5.94 15.78 -11.97
C GLU A 160 -4.99 16.98 -11.79
N ASP A 161 -4.09 16.93 -10.80
CA ASP A 161 -3.13 18.01 -10.51
C ASP A 161 -1.67 17.49 -10.37
N SER A 162 -0.73 18.44 -10.32
CA SER A 162 0.69 18.18 -10.03
C SER A 162 0.98 18.30 -8.53
N TYR A 163 1.87 17.45 -8.02
CA TYR A 163 2.22 17.39 -6.60
C TYR A 163 3.72 17.42 -6.40
N LEU A 164 4.20 18.32 -5.53
CA LEU A 164 5.59 18.27 -5.07
C LEU A 164 5.80 17.06 -4.15
N VAL A 165 7.07 16.77 -3.85
CA VAL A 165 7.41 15.74 -2.87
C VAL A 165 6.69 16.02 -1.55
N ALA A 166 6.06 14.97 -1.00
CA ALA A 166 5.26 14.97 0.21
C ALA A 166 3.88 15.66 0.16
N ASP A 167 3.48 16.23 -0.98
CA ASP A 167 2.17 16.91 -1.10
C ASP A 167 1.02 15.94 -1.40
N LEU A 168 1.29 14.70 -1.84
CA LEU A 168 0.24 13.70 -2.08
C LEU A 168 0.38 12.51 -1.11
N SER A 169 -0.73 12.13 -0.46
CA SER A 169 -0.81 11.03 0.49
C SER A 169 -1.66 9.88 0.00
N LEU A 170 -1.12 8.67 0.03
CA LEU A 170 -1.92 7.44 0.05
C LEU A 170 -2.26 7.11 1.50
N GLY A 171 -3.53 6.79 1.80
CA GLY A 171 -3.89 6.42 3.16
C GLY A 171 -5.23 5.72 3.33
N PHE A 172 -5.51 5.46 4.61
CA PHE A 172 -6.70 4.78 5.10
C PHE A 172 -7.41 5.62 6.15
N HIS A 173 -8.74 5.70 6.06
CA HIS A 173 -9.60 6.08 7.18
C HIS A 173 -10.23 4.81 7.78
N LEU A 174 -10.08 4.64 9.10
CA LEU A 174 -10.32 3.39 9.81
C LEU A 174 -11.38 3.50 10.91
N GLY A 175 -11.84 4.70 11.25
CA GLY A 175 -12.73 4.99 12.39
C GLY A 175 -14.17 4.49 12.26
N HIS A 176 -14.48 3.63 11.30
CA HIS A 176 -15.85 3.16 11.01
C HIS A 176 -16.46 2.32 12.13
N GLN A 177 -15.67 1.41 12.71
CA GLN A 177 -16.15 0.45 13.71
C GLN A 177 -15.01 -0.07 14.58
N ALA A 178 -15.34 -0.86 15.60
CA ALA A 178 -14.33 -1.65 16.31
C ALA A 178 -13.77 -2.70 15.35
N GLN A 179 -12.51 -2.55 14.95
CA GLN A 179 -11.91 -3.44 13.96
C GLN A 179 -10.39 -3.51 14.04
N THR A 180 -9.84 -4.60 13.55
CA THR A 180 -8.42 -4.78 13.30
C THR A 180 -8.21 -5.04 11.81
N ILE A 181 -7.57 -4.07 11.14
CA ILE A 181 -7.23 -4.14 9.72
C ILE A 181 -5.74 -4.38 9.57
N LEU A 182 -5.39 -5.35 8.75
CA LEU A 182 -4.00 -5.65 8.38
C LEU A 182 -3.79 -5.24 6.93
N PHE A 183 -2.66 -4.59 6.67
CA PHE A 183 -2.25 -4.26 5.31
C PHE A 183 -0.75 -4.43 5.10
N GLY A 184 -0.39 -4.80 3.87
CA GLY A 184 0.96 -5.16 3.45
C GLY A 184 1.21 -4.79 1.99
N GLY A 185 2.47 -4.89 1.54
CA GLY A 185 2.82 -4.70 0.14
C GLY A 185 2.37 -3.35 -0.46
N VAL A 186 2.35 -2.30 0.36
CA VAL A 186 1.87 -0.96 -0.03
C VAL A 186 2.87 -0.29 -0.95
N GLY A 187 2.42 0.17 -2.12
CA GLY A 187 3.24 0.94 -3.05
C GLY A 187 2.39 1.71 -4.05
N VAL A 188 3.01 2.69 -4.70
CA VAL A 188 2.41 3.44 -5.79
C VAL A 188 3.43 3.55 -6.92
N LEU A 189 3.09 2.98 -8.07
CA LEU A 189 3.92 2.97 -9.27
C LEU A 189 3.41 4.06 -10.22
N ASN A 190 4.28 4.96 -10.67
CA ASN A 190 3.96 6.00 -11.64
C ASN A 190 4.41 5.57 -13.03
N PHE A 191 3.49 5.46 -13.98
CA PHE A 191 3.77 5.20 -15.39
C PHE A 191 3.90 6.47 -16.23
N ASN A 192 3.81 7.65 -15.60
CA ASN A 192 3.61 8.92 -16.26
C ASN A 192 2.43 8.82 -17.24
N GLN A 193 2.58 9.27 -18.47
CA GLN A 193 1.57 9.14 -19.53
C GLN A 193 1.85 7.96 -20.49
N LEU A 194 2.61 6.94 -20.05
CA LEU A 194 3.04 5.85 -20.94
C LEU A 194 1.88 4.96 -21.42
N TYR A 195 0.86 4.77 -20.59
CA TYR A 195 -0.32 3.97 -20.90
C TYR A 195 -1.58 4.82 -20.72
N PRO A 196 -2.64 4.62 -21.52
CA PRO A 196 -3.96 5.10 -21.15
C PRO A 196 -4.42 4.41 -19.86
N LEU A 197 -5.30 5.08 -19.10
CA LEU A 197 -5.72 4.59 -17.77
C LEU A 197 -6.39 3.21 -17.84
N ASP A 198 -7.14 2.94 -18.90
CA ASP A 198 -7.87 1.69 -19.14
C ASP A 198 -6.99 0.48 -19.49
N GLN A 199 -5.70 0.70 -19.79
CA GLN A 199 -4.72 -0.37 -19.94
C GLN A 199 -4.07 -0.78 -18.63
N ILE A 200 -4.13 0.06 -17.60
CA ILE A 200 -3.56 -0.24 -16.28
C ILE A 200 -4.54 -1.16 -15.52
N PRO A 201 -4.06 -2.27 -14.92
CA PRO A 201 -4.93 -3.23 -14.28
C PRO A 201 -5.73 -2.63 -13.13
N SER A 202 -6.99 -3.04 -13.05
CA SER A 202 -7.92 -2.67 -11.98
C SER A 202 -8.43 -3.92 -11.26
N GLN A 203 -8.14 -4.00 -9.97
CA GLN A 203 -8.63 -5.02 -9.05
C GLN A 203 -9.01 -4.32 -7.74
N ILE A 204 -10.23 -3.76 -7.67
CA ILE A 204 -10.69 -2.97 -6.51
C ILE A 204 -11.71 -3.77 -5.67
N GLY A 205 -11.78 -5.10 -5.87
CA GLY A 205 -12.77 -5.96 -5.22
C GLY A 205 -14.21 -5.70 -5.68
N ASN A 206 -14.37 -5.25 -6.94
CA ASN A 206 -15.62 -4.81 -7.56
C ASN A 206 -16.75 -5.83 -7.48
N GLU A 207 -16.47 -7.14 -7.39
CA GLU A 207 -17.47 -8.16 -7.10
C GLU A 207 -18.22 -7.98 -5.76
N ASN A 208 -17.79 -7.07 -4.88
CA ASN A 208 -18.42 -6.81 -3.58
C ASN A 208 -19.20 -5.48 -3.51
N TYR A 209 -19.33 -4.72 -4.61
CA TYR A 209 -20.08 -3.46 -4.67
C TYR A 209 -21.20 -3.53 -5.73
N GLY A 210 -22.45 -3.30 -5.35
CA GLY A 210 -23.56 -3.25 -6.32
C GLY A 210 -23.41 -2.08 -7.30
N GLY A 211 -23.51 -2.32 -8.61
CA GLY A 211 -23.23 -1.32 -9.66
C GLY A 211 -21.90 -1.54 -10.39
N TYR A 212 -21.22 -2.66 -10.18
CA TYR A 212 -20.01 -3.08 -10.91
C TYR A 212 -20.31 -3.77 -12.25
N GLU A 213 -21.56 -4.17 -12.45
CA GLU A 213 -22.01 -4.97 -13.58
C GLU A 213 -21.70 -4.25 -14.90
N PRO A 214 -21.35 -4.98 -15.98
CA PRO A 214 -21.10 -4.41 -17.31
C PRO A 214 -22.17 -3.42 -17.78
N ASP A 215 -23.41 -3.61 -17.33
CA ASP A 215 -24.62 -2.85 -17.65
C ASP A 215 -25.09 -1.92 -16.53
N ALA A 216 -24.24 -1.55 -15.58
CA ALA A 216 -24.63 -0.65 -14.50
C ALA A 216 -25.19 0.68 -15.05
N PRO A 217 -26.29 1.23 -14.49
CA PRO A 217 -27.03 2.37 -15.06
C PRO A 217 -26.26 3.68 -15.24
N TRP A 218 -25.05 3.80 -14.69
CA TRP A 218 -24.17 4.95 -14.82
C TRP A 218 -23.16 4.82 -15.97
N ARG A 219 -23.12 3.66 -16.67
CA ARG A 219 -22.29 3.40 -17.86
C ARG A 219 -22.99 3.69 -19.20
N ILE A 220 -24.26 4.08 -19.17
CA ILE A 220 -25.08 4.44 -20.35
C ILE A 220 -25.11 5.94 -20.60
#